data_AF-A0A4Y2IUY2-F1
#
_entry.id   AF-A0A4Y2IUY2-F1
#
_cell.length_a   1.000
_cell.length_b   1.000
_cell.length_c   1.000
_cell.angle_alpha   90.00
_cell.angle_beta   90.00
_cell.angle_gamma   90.00
#
_symmetry.space_group_name_H-M   'P 1'
#
loop_
_entity.id
_entity.type
_entity.pdbx_description
1 polymer ?
#
loop_
_entity_poly.entity_id
_entity_poly.type
_entity_poly.pdbx_seq_one_letter_code
_entity_poly.pdbx_strand_id
1 'polypeptide(L)'
;MTGKKSEFLGLFNQNYPGNNSVFLHCVIHQDALCKSALNMKPMLDAVVKLVNAIRSRELTHRQFRDFLQSVQSEYSDVLYYTKVRWLSARCVFERVGQLKDDIVSFFHDKLCSAECEMLEDTERPSDFAFFTDILCHMHNLNVKMQGKNQFIDDIWAHLKAFKQKLNLFAGQLAKNDFLISRG
;
A
#
# COMPACT_ATOMS: atom_id res chain seq x y z
N MET A 1 0.27 -17.78 -1.69
CA MET A 1 0.25 -19.18 -2.16
C MET A 1 1.56 -19.83 -1.78
N THR A 2 1.57 -20.62 -0.71
CA THR A 2 2.69 -21.52 -0.38
C THR A 2 2.06 -22.81 0.14
N GLY A 3 1.98 -23.81 -0.74
CA GLY A 3 1.57 -25.17 -0.39
C GLY A 3 2.80 -25.99 0.01
N LYS A 4 2.62 -26.86 1.01
CA LYS A 4 3.64 -27.63 1.73
C LYS A 4 4.40 -28.70 0.92
N LYS A 5 4.31 -28.69 -0.40
CA LYS A 5 5.15 -29.43 -1.35
C LYS A 5 5.21 -28.57 -2.62
N SER A 6 6.34 -27.94 -2.88
CA SER A 6 6.59 -27.16 -4.09
C SER A 6 6.50 -28.09 -5.28
N GLU A 7 5.37 -28.05 -5.98
CA GLU A 7 5.01 -28.94 -7.08
C GLU A 7 6.13 -29.06 -8.13
N PHE A 8 6.71 -27.93 -8.54
CA PHE A 8 7.86 -27.90 -9.45
C PHE A 8 9.14 -28.48 -8.84
N LEU A 9 9.51 -28.11 -7.61
CA LEU A 9 10.75 -28.57 -6.98
C LEU A 9 10.70 -30.08 -6.70
N GLY A 10 9.54 -30.56 -6.25
CA GLY A 10 9.29 -31.98 -6.03
C GLY A 10 9.40 -32.76 -7.34
N LEU A 11 8.77 -32.28 -8.41
CA LEU A 11 8.87 -32.86 -9.75
C LEU A 11 10.29 -32.79 -10.32
N PHE A 12 11.00 -31.69 -10.12
CA PHE A 12 12.37 -31.51 -10.62
C PHE A 12 13.34 -32.47 -9.93
N ASN A 13 13.29 -32.55 -8.60
CA ASN A 13 14.16 -33.46 -7.86
C ASN A 13 13.81 -34.95 -8.07
N GLN A 14 12.54 -35.27 -8.39
CA GLN A 14 12.16 -36.62 -8.82
C GLN A 14 12.72 -37.00 -10.19
N ASN A 15 12.70 -36.09 -11.15
CA ASN A 15 13.15 -36.37 -12.52
C ASN A 15 14.67 -36.27 -12.69
N TYR A 16 15.36 -35.56 -11.78
CA TYR A 16 16.81 -35.36 -11.83
C TYR A 16 17.49 -35.67 -10.47
N PRO A 17 17.45 -36.94 -10.02
CA PRO A 17 18.09 -37.35 -8.77
C PRO A 17 19.62 -37.15 -8.88
N GLY A 18 20.18 -36.32 -8.01
CA GLY A 18 21.61 -35.97 -7.98
C GLY A 18 21.92 -34.49 -8.22
N ASN A 19 20.95 -33.70 -8.69
CA ASN A 19 21.08 -32.26 -8.79
C ASN A 19 20.65 -31.58 -7.47
N ASN A 20 21.60 -30.96 -6.77
CA ASN A 20 21.29 -30.09 -5.63
C ASN A 20 20.71 -28.77 -6.12
N SER A 21 19.40 -28.73 -6.33
CA SER A 21 18.69 -27.51 -6.67
C SER A 21 18.48 -26.64 -5.42
N VAL A 22 18.95 -25.40 -5.46
CA VAL A 22 18.67 -24.39 -4.43
C VAL A 22 17.52 -23.52 -4.92
N PHE A 23 16.36 -23.63 -4.29
CA PHE A 23 15.21 -22.80 -4.63
C PHE A 23 15.26 -21.51 -3.83
N LEU A 24 15.57 -20.41 -4.52
CA LEU A 24 15.47 -19.08 -3.94
C LEU A 24 14.05 -18.56 -4.17
N HIS A 25 13.30 -18.35 -3.09
CA HIS A 25 12.05 -17.62 -3.19
C HIS A 25 12.36 -16.16 -3.56
N CYS A 26 11.64 -15.64 -4.56
CA CYS A 26 11.76 -14.23 -4.91
C CYS A 26 11.38 -13.37 -3.70
N VAL A 27 12.30 -12.51 -3.26
CA VAL A 27 12.11 -11.61 -2.11
C VAL A 27 10.89 -10.71 -2.30
N ILE A 28 10.62 -10.27 -3.54
CA ILE A 28 9.44 -9.47 -3.90
C ILE A 28 8.12 -10.22 -3.62
N HIS A 29 8.11 -11.54 -3.80
CA HIS A 29 6.93 -12.34 -3.44
C HIS A 29 6.76 -12.49 -1.93
N GLN A 30 7.85 -12.40 -1.14
CA GLN A 30 7.79 -12.41 0.32
C GLN A 30 7.26 -11.08 0.87
N ASP A 31 7.48 -9.94 0.20
CA ASP A 31 6.91 -8.65 0.61
C ASP A 31 5.37 -8.68 0.67
N ALA A 32 4.72 -9.47 -0.19
CA ALA A 32 3.28 -9.68 -0.13
C ALA A 32 2.82 -10.35 1.18
N LEU A 33 3.69 -11.11 1.85
CA LEU A 33 3.43 -11.70 3.17
C LEU A 33 3.57 -10.67 4.30
N CYS A 34 4.33 -9.59 4.12
CA CYS A 34 4.38 -8.49 5.08
C CYS A 34 3.01 -7.81 5.25
N LYS A 35 2.15 -7.84 4.22
CA LYS A 35 0.74 -7.39 4.31
C LYS A 35 -0.02 -8.05 5.46
N SER A 36 0.15 -9.36 5.64
CA SER A 36 -0.51 -10.09 6.73
C SER A 36 0.06 -9.76 8.11
N ALA A 37 1.32 -9.34 8.20
CA ALA A 37 1.95 -9.00 9.47
C ALA A 37 1.53 -7.61 9.99
N LEU A 38 1.24 -6.67 9.09
CA LEU A 38 0.93 -5.27 9.44
C LEU A 38 -0.54 -5.01 9.81
N ASN A 39 -1.40 -6.02 9.78
CA ASN A 39 -2.85 -5.90 10.00
C ASN A 39 -3.51 -4.72 9.23
N MET A 40 -3.01 -4.37 8.04
CA MET A 40 -3.51 -3.22 7.26
C MET A 40 -4.91 -3.41 6.68
N LYS A 41 -5.48 -4.60 6.82
CA LYS A 41 -6.71 -4.99 6.13
C LYS A 41 -7.89 -4.04 6.44
N PRO A 42 -8.18 -3.67 7.69
CA PRO A 42 -9.29 -2.77 8.00
C PRO A 42 -9.14 -1.41 7.30
N MET A 43 -7.93 -0.83 7.35
CA MET A 43 -7.66 0.45 6.69
C MET A 43 -7.78 0.34 5.17
N LEU A 44 -7.19 -0.69 4.57
CA LEU A 44 -7.28 -0.92 3.12
C LEU A 44 -8.73 -1.11 2.67
N ASP A 45 -9.51 -1.92 3.38
CA ASP A 45 -10.91 -2.18 3.04
C ASP A 45 -11.74 -0.89 3.11
N ALA A 46 -11.45 -0.04 4.09
CA ALA A 46 -12.17 1.21 4.27
C ALA A 46 -11.75 2.28 3.22
N VAL A 47 -10.47 2.36 2.82
CA VAL A 47 -10.02 3.20 1.69
C VAL A 47 -10.65 2.72 0.37
N VAL A 48 -10.71 1.40 0.17
CA VAL A 48 -11.35 0.82 -1.02
C VAL A 48 -12.85 1.13 -1.04
N LYS A 49 -13.53 1.08 0.12
CA LYS A 49 -14.94 1.46 0.23
C LYS A 49 -15.15 2.92 -0.18
N LEU A 50 -14.35 3.85 0.36
CA LEU A 50 -14.39 5.27 0.02
C LEU A 50 -14.20 5.50 -1.49
N VAL A 51 -13.15 4.92 -2.07
CA VAL A 51 -12.88 5.03 -3.52
C VAL A 51 -14.03 4.47 -4.33
N ASN A 52 -14.62 3.34 -3.92
CA ASN A 52 -15.76 2.76 -4.61
C ASN A 52 -17.03 3.62 -4.49
N ALA A 53 -17.26 4.30 -3.37
CA ALA A 53 -18.39 5.23 -3.23
C ALA A 53 -18.34 6.35 -4.28
N ILE A 54 -17.14 6.82 -4.61
CA ILE A 54 -16.91 7.81 -5.68
C ILE A 54 -16.99 7.16 -7.06
N ARG A 55 -16.29 6.03 -7.27
CA ARG A 55 -16.00 5.46 -8.59
C ARG A 55 -17.06 4.51 -9.15
N SER A 56 -17.88 3.90 -8.30
CA SER A 56 -18.81 2.81 -8.73
C SER A 56 -20.03 3.33 -9.49
N ARG A 57 -20.46 4.56 -9.23
CA ARG A 57 -21.61 5.19 -9.88
C ARG A 57 -21.14 6.29 -10.82
N GLU A 58 -21.47 6.17 -12.10
CA GLU A 58 -21.02 7.10 -13.14
C GLU A 58 -21.43 8.55 -12.89
N LEU A 59 -22.64 8.78 -12.36
CA LEU A 59 -23.11 10.12 -12.01
C LEU A 59 -22.28 10.72 -10.87
N THR A 60 -22.08 9.96 -9.79
CA THR A 60 -21.26 10.40 -8.64
C THR A 60 -19.84 10.69 -9.07
N HIS A 61 -19.26 9.82 -9.91
CA HIS A 61 -17.91 9.99 -10.41
C HIS A 61 -17.76 11.26 -11.25
N ARG A 62 -18.69 11.52 -12.18
CA ARG A 62 -18.71 12.78 -12.96
C ARG A 62 -18.82 14.01 -12.07
N GLN A 63 -19.77 13.99 -11.13
CA GLN A 63 -19.96 15.10 -10.18
C GLN A 63 -18.73 15.36 -9.32
N PHE A 64 -18.03 14.31 -8.89
CA PHE A 64 -16.79 14.45 -8.15
C PHE A 64 -15.69 15.11 -9.00
N ARG A 65 -15.54 14.70 -10.26
CA ARG A 65 -14.57 15.32 -11.18
C ARG A 65 -14.89 16.77 -11.49
N ASP A 66 -16.17 17.09 -11.70
CA ASP A 66 -16.62 18.47 -11.92
C ASP A 66 -16.38 19.33 -10.67
N PHE A 67 -16.62 18.77 -9.48
CA PHE A 67 -16.29 19.40 -8.21
C PHE A 67 -14.79 19.70 -8.09
N LEU A 68 -13.93 18.71 -8.31
CA LEU A 68 -12.46 18.89 -8.26
C LEU A 68 -11.97 19.97 -9.23
N GLN A 69 -12.58 20.05 -10.42
CA GLN A 69 -12.28 21.10 -11.39
C GLN A 69 -12.71 22.47 -10.88
N SER A 70 -13.89 22.57 -10.24
CA SER A 70 -14.41 23.84 -9.71
C SER A 70 -13.57 24.42 -8.58
N VAL A 71 -13.01 23.54 -7.72
CA VAL A 71 -12.11 23.95 -6.62
C VAL A 71 -10.64 24.04 -7.04
N GLN A 72 -10.35 23.83 -8.34
CA GLN A 72 -8.99 23.85 -8.90
C GLN A 72 -8.03 22.89 -8.16
N SER A 73 -8.54 21.71 -7.80
CA SER A 73 -7.73 20.68 -7.13
C SER A 73 -6.53 20.25 -7.99
N GLU A 74 -5.42 19.90 -7.34
CA GLU A 74 -4.19 19.43 -8.00
C GLU A 74 -4.45 18.16 -8.85
N TYR A 75 -5.37 17.30 -8.39
CA TYR A 75 -5.72 16.07 -9.06
C TYR A 75 -7.17 16.10 -9.55
N SER A 76 -7.38 15.58 -10.76
CA SER A 76 -8.70 15.59 -11.41
C SER A 76 -9.58 14.37 -11.10
N ASP A 77 -9.07 13.40 -10.33
CA ASP A 77 -9.78 12.16 -9.97
C ASP A 77 -9.05 11.37 -8.86
N VAL A 78 -9.78 10.47 -8.20
CA VAL A 78 -9.20 9.40 -7.37
C VAL A 78 -8.67 8.24 -8.22
N LEU A 79 -7.76 7.43 -7.67
CA LEU A 79 -7.27 6.23 -8.34
C LEU A 79 -8.10 5.01 -7.97
N TYR A 80 -8.41 4.16 -8.95
CA TYR A 80 -9.12 2.90 -8.72
C TYR A 80 -8.17 1.82 -8.19
N TYR A 81 -8.59 1.12 -7.13
CA TYR A 81 -7.80 0.03 -6.56
C TYR A 81 -8.05 -1.30 -7.30
N THR A 82 -6.98 -1.90 -7.83
CA THR A 82 -7.02 -3.27 -8.35
C THR A 82 -6.32 -4.24 -7.39
N LYS A 83 -7.00 -5.32 -6.99
CA LYS A 83 -6.45 -6.35 -6.07
C LYS A 83 -5.20 -7.08 -6.59
N VAL A 84 -4.84 -6.90 -7.86
CA VAL A 84 -3.77 -7.63 -8.56
C VAL A 84 -2.37 -7.25 -8.07
N ARG A 85 -2.17 -6.00 -7.61
CA ARG A 85 -0.86 -5.54 -7.14
C ARG A 85 -1.01 -4.76 -5.86
N TRP A 86 -0.50 -5.28 -4.74
CA TRP A 86 -0.53 -4.56 -3.47
C TRP A 86 0.18 -3.20 -3.57
N LEU A 87 1.17 -3.06 -4.46
CA LEU A 87 1.84 -1.79 -4.78
C LEU A 87 0.89 -0.71 -5.32
N SER A 88 -0.25 -1.07 -5.94
CA SER A 88 -1.25 -0.07 -6.34
C SER A 88 -2.00 0.52 -5.15
N ALA A 89 -1.95 -0.13 -3.97
CA ALA A 89 -2.51 0.43 -2.75
C ALA A 89 -1.79 1.74 -2.38
N ARG A 90 -0.46 1.81 -2.53
CA ARG A 90 0.31 3.04 -2.25
C ARG A 90 -0.26 4.22 -3.02
N CYS A 91 -0.37 4.10 -4.34
CA CYS A 91 -0.84 5.21 -5.18
C CYS A 91 -2.25 5.65 -4.80
N VAL A 92 -3.12 4.69 -4.43
CA VAL A 92 -4.48 5.00 -3.98
C VAL A 92 -4.47 5.75 -2.64
N PHE A 93 -3.68 5.28 -1.66
CA PHE A 93 -3.53 5.95 -0.37
C PHE A 93 -2.96 7.36 -0.53
N GLU A 94 -1.88 7.53 -1.30
CA GLU A 94 -1.32 8.85 -1.60
C GLU A 94 -2.36 9.77 -2.23
N ARG A 95 -3.08 9.29 -3.26
CA ARG A 95 -4.11 10.11 -3.93
C ARG A 95 -5.24 10.51 -3.00
N VAL A 96 -5.71 9.59 -2.17
CA VAL A 96 -6.76 9.87 -1.17
C VAL A 96 -6.26 10.86 -0.12
N GLY A 97 -5.01 10.75 0.31
CA GLY A 97 -4.40 11.69 1.23
C GLY A 97 -4.25 13.09 0.63
N GLN A 98 -3.86 13.19 -0.64
CA GLN A 98 -3.74 14.46 -1.38
C GLN A 98 -5.10 15.13 -1.61
N LEU A 99 -6.13 14.33 -1.86
CA LEU A 99 -7.51 14.79 -2.08
C LEU A 99 -8.35 14.81 -0.80
N LYS A 100 -7.74 14.67 0.39
CA LYS A 100 -8.47 14.48 1.65
C LYS A 100 -9.54 15.53 1.86
N ASP A 101 -9.16 16.81 1.80
CA ASP A 101 -10.06 17.93 2.11
C ASP A 101 -11.14 18.10 1.03
N ASP A 102 -10.79 17.84 -0.23
CA ASP A 102 -11.72 17.85 -1.37
C ASP A 102 -12.76 16.73 -1.26
N ILE A 103 -12.33 15.52 -0.87
CA ILE A 103 -13.21 14.36 -0.67
C ILE A 103 -14.18 14.63 0.46
N VAL A 104 -13.69 15.14 1.60
CA VAL A 104 -14.53 15.48 2.75
C VAL A 104 -15.57 16.53 2.36
N SER A 105 -15.14 17.61 1.69
CA SER A 105 -16.03 18.69 1.24
C SER A 105 -17.12 18.18 0.30
N PHE A 106 -16.75 17.35 -0.69
CA PHE A 106 -17.69 16.77 -1.64
C PHE A 106 -18.78 15.91 -0.96
N PHE A 107 -18.42 15.12 0.05
CA PHE A 107 -19.40 14.27 0.75
C PHE A 107 -20.29 15.05 1.72
N HIS A 108 -19.81 16.15 2.29
CA HIS A 108 -20.65 17.09 3.06
C HIS A 108 -21.70 17.76 2.18
N ASP A 109 -21.31 18.27 1.01
CA ASP A 109 -22.24 18.88 0.04
C ASP A 109 -23.32 17.90 -0.43
N LYS A 110 -23.00 16.60 -0.44
CA LYS A 110 -23.91 15.51 -0.77
C LYS A 110 -24.81 15.06 0.40
N LEU A 111 -24.65 15.61 1.60
CA LEU A 111 -25.27 15.14 2.84
C LEU A 111 -25.00 13.64 3.11
N CYS A 112 -23.80 13.17 2.74
CA CYS A 112 -23.38 11.76 2.79
C CYS A 112 -22.05 11.58 3.55
N SER A 113 -21.86 12.27 4.67
CA SER A 113 -20.60 12.27 5.46
C SER A 113 -20.17 10.88 5.95
N ALA A 114 -21.10 9.94 6.12
CA ALA A 114 -20.79 8.56 6.50
C ALA A 114 -19.83 7.83 5.51
N GLU A 115 -19.72 8.29 4.27
CA GLU A 115 -18.78 7.71 3.29
C GLU A 115 -17.34 8.21 3.50
N CYS A 116 -17.13 9.38 4.12
CA CYS A 116 -15.81 9.96 4.39
C CYS A 116 -15.39 9.96 5.87
N GLU A 117 -16.20 9.38 6.77
CA GLU A 117 -15.96 9.32 8.22
C GLU A 117 -14.53 8.89 8.59
N MET A 118 -13.95 7.97 7.82
CA MET A 118 -12.57 7.50 7.97
C MET A 118 -11.53 8.62 7.98
N LEU A 119 -11.77 9.70 7.24
CA LEU A 119 -10.85 10.82 7.06
C LEU A 119 -11.03 11.90 8.14
N GLU A 120 -12.15 11.85 8.86
CA GLU A 120 -12.59 12.87 9.83
C GLU A 120 -12.46 12.43 11.29
N ASP A 121 -12.46 11.11 11.55
CA ASP A 121 -12.23 10.54 12.87
C ASP A 121 -10.88 11.04 13.46
N THR A 122 -10.80 11.22 14.77
CA THR A 122 -9.61 11.74 15.47
C THR A 122 -8.42 10.78 15.50
N GLU A 123 -8.62 9.46 15.46
CA GLU A 123 -7.51 8.48 15.54
C GLU A 123 -7.09 7.92 14.17
N ARG A 124 -8.04 7.78 13.24
CA ARG A 124 -7.81 7.15 11.93
C ARG A 124 -6.87 7.88 10.97
N PRO A 125 -6.75 9.23 10.98
CA PRO A 125 -5.81 9.95 10.13
C PRO A 125 -4.35 9.60 10.43
N SER A 126 -4.01 9.35 11.70
CA SER A 126 -2.68 8.93 12.11
C SER A 126 -2.35 7.52 11.59
N ASP A 127 -3.29 6.59 11.70
CA ASP A 127 -3.15 5.25 11.12
C ASP A 127 -3.04 5.32 9.60
N PHE A 128 -3.87 6.14 8.95
CA PHE A 128 -3.83 6.33 7.50
C PHE A 128 -2.48 6.89 7.04
N ALA A 129 -1.96 7.91 7.71
CA ALA A 129 -0.64 8.47 7.43
C ALA A 129 0.47 7.43 7.62
N PHE A 130 0.47 6.74 8.76
CA PHE A 130 1.41 5.66 9.05
C PHE A 130 1.40 4.57 7.97
N PHE A 131 0.21 4.12 7.57
CA PHE A 131 0.08 3.10 6.53
C PHE A 131 0.53 3.61 5.17
N THR A 132 0.26 4.88 4.85
CA THR A 132 0.76 5.51 3.62
C THR A 132 2.30 5.51 3.60
N ASP A 133 2.94 5.90 4.70
CA ASP A 133 4.40 5.92 4.82
C ASP A 133 5.02 4.53 4.70
N ILE A 134 4.45 3.53 5.36
CA ILE A 134 4.91 2.14 5.23
C ILE A 134 4.77 1.65 3.79
N LEU A 135 3.65 1.93 3.12
CA LEU A 135 3.45 1.58 1.71
C LEU A 135 4.50 2.27 0.80
N CYS A 136 4.87 3.53 1.10
CA CYS A 136 5.94 4.26 0.41
C CYS A 136 7.30 3.60 0.60
N HIS A 137 7.67 3.25 1.83
CA HIS A 137 8.95 2.60 2.08
C HIS A 137 9.04 1.21 1.46
N MET A 138 7.96 0.44 1.48
CA MET A 138 7.91 -0.86 0.80
C MET A 138 7.98 -0.71 -0.71
N HIS A 139 7.33 0.29 -1.31
CA HIS A 139 7.47 0.57 -2.74
C HIS A 139 8.92 0.92 -3.10
N ASN A 140 9.57 1.78 -2.31
CA ASN A 140 10.96 2.15 -2.51
C ASN A 140 11.91 0.96 -2.41
N LEU A 141 11.67 0.05 -1.45
CA LEU A 141 12.41 -1.21 -1.37
C LEU A 141 12.20 -2.04 -2.63
N ASN A 142 10.95 -2.21 -3.06
CA ASN A 142 10.62 -3.00 -4.25
C ASN A 142 11.26 -2.43 -5.52
N VAL A 143 11.25 -1.11 -5.72
CA VAL A 143 11.91 -0.45 -6.86
C VAL A 143 13.42 -0.70 -6.84
N LYS A 144 14.06 -0.62 -5.67
CA LYS A 144 15.49 -0.90 -5.53
C LYS A 144 15.82 -2.36 -5.87
N MET A 145 15.06 -3.31 -5.32
CA MET A 145 15.26 -4.75 -5.58
C MET A 145 15.02 -5.14 -7.04
N GLN A 146 14.12 -4.43 -7.74
CA GLN A 146 13.83 -4.63 -9.17
C GLN A 146 14.75 -3.82 -10.10
N GLY A 147 15.67 -3.04 -9.53
CA GLY A 147 16.65 -2.26 -10.28
C GLY A 147 17.52 -3.14 -11.16
N LYS A 148 18.07 -2.55 -12.23
CA LYS A 148 19.10 -3.23 -13.03
C LYS A 148 20.36 -3.41 -12.18
N ASN A 149 21.10 -4.49 -12.44
CA ASN A 149 22.38 -4.79 -11.78
C ASN A 149 22.30 -4.94 -10.26
N GLN A 150 21.23 -5.55 -9.75
CA GLN A 150 21.09 -5.88 -8.33
C GLN A 150 21.69 -7.27 -8.06
N PHE A 151 22.82 -7.31 -7.35
CA PHE A 151 23.40 -8.56 -6.87
C PHE A 151 22.76 -9.00 -5.55
N ILE A 152 23.01 -10.24 -5.13
CA ILE A 152 22.40 -10.81 -3.92
C ILE A 152 22.80 -10.01 -2.67
N ASP A 153 24.03 -9.54 -2.62
CA ASP A 153 24.56 -8.68 -1.57
C ASP A 153 23.90 -7.29 -1.55
N ASP A 154 23.60 -6.70 -2.72
CA ASP A 154 22.81 -5.46 -2.81
C ASP A 154 21.40 -5.64 -2.25
N ILE A 155 20.72 -6.72 -2.68
CA ILE A 155 19.38 -7.07 -2.20
C ILE A 155 19.40 -7.26 -0.68
N TRP A 156 20.41 -7.97 -0.15
CA TRP A 156 20.58 -8.17 1.28
C TRP A 156 20.80 -6.85 2.03
N ALA A 157 21.64 -5.96 1.49
CA ALA A 157 21.87 -4.64 2.06
C ALA A 157 20.58 -3.80 2.10
N HIS A 158 19.78 -3.82 1.03
CA HIS A 158 18.49 -3.15 0.96
C HIS A 158 17.49 -3.69 2.01
N LEU A 159 17.40 -5.01 2.15
CA LEU A 159 16.55 -5.64 3.16
C LEU A 159 16.99 -5.29 4.59
N LYS A 160 18.30 -5.33 4.86
CA LYS A 160 18.85 -4.98 6.18
C LYS A 160 18.56 -3.53 6.54
N ALA A 161 18.74 -2.61 5.59
CA ALA A 161 18.42 -1.20 5.78
C ALA A 161 16.91 -0.99 6.00
N PHE A 162 16.04 -1.67 5.25
CA PHE A 162 14.59 -1.59 5.45
C PHE A 162 14.17 -2.12 6.83
N LYS A 163 14.74 -3.24 7.27
CA LYS A 163 14.50 -3.78 8.63
C LYS A 163 14.89 -2.77 9.72
N GLN A 164 16.02 -2.08 9.56
CA GLN A 164 16.43 -1.04 10.50
C GLN A 164 15.43 0.13 10.51
N LYS A 165 14.91 0.55 9.36
CA LYS A 165 13.85 1.57 9.29
C LYS A 165 12.58 1.14 10.03
N LEU A 166 12.13 -0.10 9.84
CA LEU A 166 10.97 -0.63 10.58
C LEU A 166 11.18 -0.60 12.10
N ASN A 167 12.38 -0.94 12.57
CA ASN A 167 12.71 -0.85 14.00
C ASN A 167 12.66 0.60 14.52
N LEU A 168 13.11 1.57 13.70
CA LEU A 168 13.01 2.99 14.05
C LEU A 168 11.54 3.43 14.14
N PHE A 169 10.71 3.05 13.16
CA PHE A 169 9.28 3.36 13.19
C PHE A 169 8.58 2.75 14.40
N ALA A 170 8.88 1.49 14.73
CA ALA A 170 8.36 0.85 15.94
C ALA A 170 8.77 1.59 17.22
N GLY A 171 10.01 2.08 17.28
CA GLY A 171 10.49 2.89 18.40
C GLY A 171 9.84 4.28 18.49
N GLN A 172 9.52 4.90 17.35
CA GLN A 172 8.80 6.19 17.31
C GLN A 172 7.34 6.03 17.74
N LEU A 173 6.67 4.98 17.25
CA LEU A 173 5.30 4.63 17.67
C LEU A 173 5.21 4.40 19.18
N ALA A 174 6.18 3.70 19.77
CA ALA A 174 6.21 3.45 21.22
C ALA A 174 6.37 4.74 22.06
N LYS A 175 6.81 5.84 21.45
CA LYS A 175 7.02 7.15 22.11
C LYS A 175 5.91 8.16 21.82
N ASN A 176 4.90 7.81 21.02
CA ASN A 176 3.90 8.75 20.48
C ASN A 176 4.49 9.95 19.72
N ASP A 177 5.72 9.83 19.21
CA ASP A 177 6.35 10.83 18.36
C ASP A 177 5.86 10.62 16.92
N PHE A 178 4.70 11.18 16.58
CA PHE A 178 4.10 11.11 15.24
C PHE A 178 4.80 12.00 14.19
N LEU A 179 6.09 12.27 14.35
CA LEU A 179 6.91 12.93 13.34
C LEU A 179 7.52 11.89 12.40
N ILE A 180 6.70 11.08 11.73
CA ILE A 180 7.15 10.42 10.49
C ILE A 180 7.09 11.51 9.41
N SER A 181 8.17 12.27 9.43
CA SER A 181 8.36 13.47 8.65
C SER A 181 8.54 13.08 7.19
N ARG A 182 7.86 13.81 6.31
CA ARG A 182 8.21 13.98 4.89
C ARG A 182 9.73 14.08 4.76
N GLY A 183 10.35 13.04 4.22
CA GLY A 183 11.78 12.94 3.92
C GLY A 183 12.00 12.13 2.65
#